data_AF-A0A3N4FXS0-F1
#
_entry.id   AF-A0A3N4FXS0-F1
#
_cell.length_a   1.000
_cell.length_b   1.000
_cell.length_c   1.000
_cell.angle_alpha   90.00
_cell.angle_beta   90.00
_cell.angle_gamma   90.00
#
_symmetry.space_group_name_H-M   'P 1'
#
loop_
_entity.id
_entity.type
_entity.pdbx_description
1 polymer ?
#
loop_
_entity_poly.entity_id
_entity_poly.type
_entity_poly.pdbx_seq_one_letter_code
_entity_poly.pdbx_strand_id
1 'polypeptide(L)' 'NLNLKFTEFYSYLLIANRLVNNNYEMVVVTDHHSVQGIKKLQKACDALHPKKHINIIQGVELSCTDKLHVVVIFA' A
#
# COMPACT_ATOMS: atom_id res chain seq x y z
N ASN A 1 -10.89 13.59 0.24
CA ASN A 1 -11.44 13.07 1.51
C ASN A 1 -11.48 11.55 1.52
N LEU A 2 -10.40 10.91 1.98
CA LEU A 2 -10.39 9.47 2.28
C LEU A 2 -10.97 9.26 3.67
N ASN A 3 -12.26 8.95 3.74
CA ASN A 3 -12.92 8.55 4.97
C ASN A 3 -12.69 7.04 5.16
N LEU A 4 -11.61 6.69 5.86
CA LEU A 4 -11.26 5.30 6.15
C LEU A 4 -12.02 4.84 7.40
N LYS A 5 -12.52 3.60 7.39
CA LYS A 5 -12.96 2.97 8.63
C LYS A 5 -11.76 2.87 9.58
N PHE A 6 -11.98 3.13 10.88
CA PHE A 6 -10.89 3.14 11.86
C PHE A 6 -10.01 1.88 11.82
N THR A 7 -10.62 0.70 11.75
CA THR A 7 -9.91 -0.58 11.69
C THR A 7 -9.02 -0.71 10.45
N GLU A 8 -9.51 -0.26 9.30
CA GLU A 8 -8.75 -0.28 8.05
C GLU A 8 -7.53 0.65 8.14
N PHE A 9 -7.70 1.86 8.68
CA PHE A 9 -6.58 2.79 8.84
C PHE A 9 -5.51 2.24 9.79
N TYR A 10 -5.90 1.58 10.89
CA TYR A 10 -4.96 0.90 11.78
C TYR A 10 -4.15 -0.19 11.08
N SER A 11 -4.75 -0.97 10.18
CA SER A 11 -4.02 -1.95 9.38
C SER A 11 -2.93 -1.29 8.51
N TYR A 12 -3.24 -0.15 7.87
CA TYR A 12 -2.24 0.60 7.11
C TYR A 12 -1.15 1.22 8.00
N LEU A 13 -1.49 1.67 9.21
CA LEU A 13 -0.49 2.14 10.19
C LEU A 13 0.47 1.01 10.59
N LEU A 14 -0.01 -0.22 10.77
CA LEU A 14 0.86 -1.37 11.07
C LEU A 14 1.83 -1.67 9.92
N ILE A 15 1.35 -1.64 8.68
CA ILE A 15 2.19 -1.81 7.49
C ILE A 15 3.24 -0.70 7.42
N ALA A 16 2.82 0.57 7.51
CA ALA A 16 3.72 1.72 7.47
C ALA A 16 4.78 1.68 8.59
N ASN A 17 4.39 1.31 9.82
CA ASN A 17 5.32 1.13 10.93
C ASN A 17 6.35 0.04 10.63
N ARG A 18 5.95 -1.08 10.02
CA ARG A 18 6.87 -2.14 9.61
C ARG A 18 7.84 -1.64 8.54
N LEU A 19 7.34 -0.97 7.51
CA LEU A 19 8.17 -0.43 6.43
C LEU A 19 9.26 0.51 6.99
N VAL A 20 8.86 1.42 7.86
CA VAL A 20 9.78 2.40 8.45
C VAL A 20 10.78 1.75 9.40
N ASN A 21 10.34 0.92 10.35
CA ASN A 21 11.24 0.35 11.35
C ASN A 21 12.25 -0.66 10.78
N ASN A 22 11.98 -1.21 9.60
CA ASN A 22 12.88 -2.14 8.92
C ASN A 22 13.68 -1.47 7.79
N ASN A 23 13.62 -0.14 7.67
CA ASN A 23 14.35 0.63 6.66
C ASN A 23 14.09 0.20 5.21
N TYR A 24 12.85 -0.18 4.89
CA TYR A 24 12.46 -0.35 3.49
C TYR A 24 12.41 1.00 2.78
N GLU A 25 13.01 1.06 1.59
CA GLU A 25 13.04 2.26 0.76
C GLU A 25 11.85 2.33 -0.20
N MET A 26 11.27 1.18 -0.52
CA MET A 26 10.23 1.03 -1.54
C MET A 26 9.25 -0.08 -1.18
N VAL A 27 8.01 0.07 -1.62
CA VAL A 27 6.97 -0.96 -1.58
C VAL A 27 6.12 -0.89 -2.84
N VAL A 28 5.71 -2.05 -3.37
CA VAL A 28 4.70 -2.15 -4.42
C VAL A 28 3.39 -2.54 -3.78
N VAL A 29 2.32 -1.78 -4.02
CA VAL A 29 0.97 -2.07 -3.50
C VAL A 29 0.15 -2.70 -4.62
N THR A 30 -0.28 -3.95 -4.43
CA THR A 30 -0.97 -4.77 -5.45
C THR A 30 -2.31 -5.25 -4.91
N ASP A 31 -3.24 -4.34 -4.65
CA ASP A 31 -4.58 -4.76 -4.18
C ASP A 31 -5.29 -5.61 -5.25
N HIS A 32 -6.15 -6.51 -4.78
CA HIS A 32 -7.00 -7.32 -5.66
C HIS A 32 -7.98 -6.42 -6.44
N HIS A 33 -7.82 -6.36 -7.76
CA HIS A 33 -8.61 -5.57 -8.70
C HIS A 33 -8.78 -4.08 -8.34
N SER A 34 -7.83 -3.50 -7.60
CA SER A 34 -7.91 -2.12 -7.10
C SER A 34 -6.53 -1.47 -7.03
N VAL A 35 -6.52 -0.13 -7.02
CA VAL A 35 -5.32 0.70 -6.79
C VAL A 35 -5.51 1.64 -5.60
N GLN A 36 -6.56 1.45 -4.81
CA GLN A 36 -6.92 2.39 -3.75
C GLN A 36 -5.97 2.34 -2.55
N GLY A 37 -5.35 1.19 -2.27
CA GLY A 37 -4.46 0.97 -1.13
C GLY A 37 -3.23 1.88 -1.12
N ILE A 38 -2.81 2.37 -2.28
CA ILE A 38 -1.68 3.30 -2.42
C ILE A 38 -1.93 4.58 -1.63
N LYS A 39 -3.08 5.23 -1.87
CA LYS A 39 -3.42 6.47 -1.18
C LYS A 39 -3.63 6.25 0.33
N LYS A 40 -4.07 5.06 0.72
CA LYS A 40 -4.28 4.68 2.13
C LYS A 40 -2.96 4.45 2.85
N LEU A 41 -2.03 3.74 2.21
CA LEU A 41 -0.69 3.50 2.73
C LEU A 41 0.13 4.80 2.77
N GLN A 42 0.03 5.64 1.75
CA GLN A 42 0.68 6.96 1.75
C GLN A 42 0.22 7.78 2.95
N LYS A 43 -1.10 7.90 3.16
CA LYS A 43 -1.68 8.60 4.31
C LYS A 43 -1.19 8.04 5.65
N ALA A 44 -1.01 6.72 5.76
CA ALA A 44 -0.50 6.09 6.98
C ALA A 44 1.01 6.35 7.20
N CYS A 45 1.81 6.32 6.13
CA CYS A 45 3.24 6.67 6.19
C CYS A 45 3.43 8.13 6.61
N ASP A 46 2.67 9.05 6.00
CA ASP A 46 2.68 10.48 6.32
C ASP A 46 2.29 10.75 7.78
N ALA A 47 1.34 9.97 8.32
CA ALA A 47 0.88 10.10 9.70
C ALA A 47 1.89 9.62 10.75
N LEU A 48 2.65 8.55 10.48
CA LEU A 48 3.61 8.00 11.43
C LEU A 48 4.99 8.64 11.34
N HIS A 49 5.47 8.89 10.12
CA HIS A 49 6.85 9.28 9.85
C HIS A 49 6.93 10.32 8.73
N PRO A 50 6.44 11.56 8.96
CA PRO A 50 6.32 12.59 7.93
C PRO A 50 7.64 13.02 7.28
N LYS A 51 8.79 12.62 7.86
CA LYS A 51 10.13 12.92 7.33
C LYS A 51 10.77 11.76 6.56
N LYS A 52 10.24 10.54 6.67
CA LYS A 52 10.79 9.36 5.99
C LYS A 52 9.99 9.11 4.73
N HIS A 53 10.63 9.29 3.59
CA HIS A 53 10.02 8.99 2.30
C HIS A 53 10.19 7.50 1.99
N ILE A 54 9.07 6.81 1.77
CA ILE A 54 9.03 5.45 1.20
C ILE A 54 8.47 5.61 -0.21
N ASN A 55 9.16 5.06 -1.21
CA ASN A 55 8.66 5.06 -2.57
C ASN A 55 7.54 4.04 -2.71
N ILE A 56 6.29 4.50 -2.83
CA ILE A 56 5.11 3.63 -2.99
C ILE A 56 4.81 3.51 -4.49
N ILE A 57 5.09 2.32 -5.04
CA ILE A 57 4.82 2.00 -6.44
C ILE A 57 3.41 1.44 -6.58
N GLN A 58 2.71 1.93 -7.60
CA GLN A 58 1.39 1.44 -7.96
C GLN A 58 1.48 0.07 -8.64
N GLY A 59 0.66 -0.87 -8.17
CA GLY A 59 0.40 -2.13 -8.84
C GLY A 59 -1.05 -2.56 -8.68
N VAL A 60 -1.41 -3.66 -9.33
CA VAL A 60 -2.72 -4.32 -9.17
C VAL A 60 -2.54 -5.82 -9.33
N GLU A 61 -3.23 -6.58 -8.50
CA GLU A 61 -3.36 -8.03 -8.66
C GLU A 61 -4.66 -8.34 -9.40
N LEU A 62 -4.56 -9.06 -10.52
CA LEU A 62 -5.69 -9.49 -11.35
C LEU A 62 -5.82 -11.01 -11.30
N SER A 63 -6.99 -11.50 -10.91
CA SER A 63 -7.34 -12.91 -11.09
C SER A 63 -7.73 -13.20 -12.55
N CYS A 64 -7.14 -14.25 -13.12
CA CYS A 64 -7.40 -14.73 -14.46
C CYS A 64 -8.36 -15.93 -14.45
N THR A 65 -9.00 -16.19 -15.60
CA THR A 65 -10.00 -17.27 -15.76
C THR A 65 -9.41 -18.67 -15.62
N ASP A 66 -8.10 -18.82 -15.83
CA ASP A 66 -7.32 -20.04 -15.65
C ASP A 66 -6.84 -20.26 -14.21
N LYS A 67 -7.36 -19.47 -13.25
CA LYS A 67 -6.96 -19.46 -11.83
C LYS A 67 -5.53 -18.97 -11.57
N LEU A 68 -4.87 -18.38 -12.57
CA LEU A 68 -3.63 -17.65 -12.33
C LEU A 68 -3.93 -16.27 -11.75
N HIS A 69 -2.97 -15.74 -10.98
CA HIS A 69 -3.01 -14.37 -10.49
C HIS A 69 -1.84 -13.63 -11.14
N VAL A 70 -2.14 -12.51 -11.78
CA VAL A 70 -1.15 -11.67 -12.47
C VAL A 70 -0.99 -10.37 -11.70
N VAL A 71 0.26 -10.04 -11.38
CA VAL A 71 0.61 -8.74 -10.80
C VAL A 71 1.08 -7.82 -11.92
N VAL A 72 0.40 -6.70 -12.08
CA VAL A 72 0.82 -5.62 -12.97
C VAL A 72 1.46 -4.52 -12.13
N ILE A 73 2.68 -4.12 -12.47
CA ILE A 73 3.42 -3.03 -11.82
C ILE A 73 3.50 -1.86 -12.78
N PHE A 74 3.10 -0.67 -12.31
CA PHE A 74 3.21 0.58 -13.07
C PHE A 74 4.50 1.26 -12.63
N ALA A 75 5.59 1.00 -13.35
CA ALA A 75 6.94 1.51 -13.08
C ALA A 75 7.37 2.59 -14.09
#